data_AF-A0A957V0T9-F1
#
_entry.id   AF-A0A957V0T9-F1
#
_cell.length_a   1.000
_cell.length_b   1.000
_cell.length_c   1.000
_cell.angle_alpha   90.00
_cell.angle_beta   90.00
_cell.angle_gamma   90.00
#
_symmetry.space_group_name_H-M   'P 1'
#
loop_
_entity.id
_entity.type
_entity.pdbx_description
1 polymer ?
#
loop_
_entity_poly.entity_id
_entity_poly.type
_entity_poly.pdbx_seq_one_letter_code
_entity_poly.pdbx_strand_id
1 'polypeptide(L)'
;MDGPVLDAKPKERTTARIALLLALLTGFALRLLHLGAESLWYDETVSVHLARQPIPAMIAHTAGDIHPPGYYLLLHLWQQLTAPTLL
;
A
#
# COMPACT_ATOMS: atom_id res chain seq x y z
N MET A 1 -19.33 -11.47 -37.10
CA MET A 1 -20.58 -10.79 -36.68
C MET A 1 -20.13 -9.83 -35.62
N ASP A 2 -19.59 -8.70 -36.08
CA ASP A 2 -18.77 -7.83 -35.24
C ASP A 2 -19.66 -6.66 -34.90
N GLY A 3 -20.20 -6.67 -33.67
CA GLY A 3 -21.07 -5.62 -33.17
C GLY A 3 -20.34 -4.27 -33.15
N PRO A 4 -21.08 -3.14 -33.14
CA PRO A 4 -20.48 -1.82 -33.14
C PRO A 4 -19.64 -1.64 -31.86
N VAL A 5 -18.33 -1.55 -32.02
CA VAL A 5 -17.44 -1.06 -30.96
C VAL A 5 -17.83 0.39 -30.74
N LEU A 6 -18.54 0.65 -29.63
CA LEU A 6 -18.90 2.00 -29.20
C LEU A 6 -17.61 2.76 -28.86
N ASP A 7 -17.04 3.41 -29.86
CA ASP A 7 -15.81 4.17 -29.71
C ASP A 7 -16.14 5.54 -29.11
N ALA A 8 -16.00 5.67 -27.79
CA ALA A 8 -16.23 6.92 -27.08
C ALA A 8 -15.34 8.03 -27.67
N LYS A 9 -15.90 9.23 -27.86
CA LYS A 9 -15.19 10.33 -28.51
C LYS A 9 -13.98 10.76 -27.66
N PRO A 10 -12.89 11.29 -28.27
CA PRO A 10 -11.67 11.67 -27.53
C PRO A 10 -11.90 12.59 -26.32
N LYS A 11 -12.87 13.51 -26.42
CA LYS A 11 -13.26 14.43 -25.33
C LYS A 11 -13.91 13.68 -24.15
N GLU A 12 -14.78 12.71 -24.42
CA GLU A 12 -15.45 11.89 -23.40
C GLU A 12 -14.44 11.01 -22.66
N ARG A 13 -13.50 10.40 -23.41
CA ARG A 13 -12.37 9.64 -22.84
C ARG A 13 -11.49 10.51 -21.93
N THR A 14 -11.26 11.76 -22.31
CA THR A 14 -10.46 12.72 -21.51
C THR A 14 -11.18 13.11 -20.23
N THR A 15 -12.47 13.47 -20.30
CA THR A 15 -13.28 13.79 -19.13
C THR A 15 -13.35 12.61 -18.15
N ALA A 16 -13.56 11.38 -18.65
CA ALA A 16 -13.58 10.19 -17.81
C ALA A 16 -12.24 9.95 -17.10
N ARG A 17 -11.11 10.14 -17.80
CA ARG A 17 -9.77 10.03 -17.19
C ARG A 17 -9.51 11.09 -16.13
N ILE A 18 -9.94 12.34 -16.37
CA ILE A 18 -9.83 13.41 -15.38
C ILE A 18 -10.67 13.09 -14.15
N ALA A 19 -11.93 12.69 -14.35
CA ALA A 19 -12.81 12.30 -13.25
C ALA A 19 -12.23 11.14 -12.44
N LEU A 20 -11.68 10.11 -13.11
CA LEU A 20 -10.99 9.00 -12.45
C LEU A 20 -9.76 9.48 -11.67
N LEU A 21 -8.94 10.33 -12.27
CA LEU A 21 -7.76 10.88 -11.61
C LEU A 21 -8.15 11.68 -10.36
N LEU A 22 -9.17 12.54 -10.45
CA LEU A 22 -9.68 13.30 -9.31
C LEU A 22 -10.23 12.38 -8.22
N ALA A 23 -10.95 11.31 -8.58
CA ALA A 23 -11.42 10.33 -7.62
C ALA A 23 -10.25 9.62 -6.90
N LEU A 24 -9.21 9.23 -7.64
CA LEU A 24 -8.01 8.60 -7.07
C LEU A 24 -7.25 9.57 -6.15
N LEU A 25 -7.04 10.82 -6.58
CA LEU A 25 -6.37 11.85 -5.78
C LEU A 25 -7.16 12.18 -4.51
N THR A 26 -8.49 12.25 -4.61
CA THR A 26 -9.37 12.48 -3.45
C THR A 26 -9.28 11.31 -2.47
N GLY A 27 -9.39 10.07 -2.97
CA GLY A 27 -9.26 8.86 -2.14
C GLY A 27 -7.87 8.71 -1.51
N PHE A 28 -6.82 9.19 -2.18
CA PHE A 28 -5.47 9.25 -1.64
C PHE A 28 -5.35 10.29 -0.53
N ALA A 29 -5.81 11.52 -0.77
CA ALA A 29 -5.78 12.59 0.22
C ALA A 29 -6.53 12.18 1.49
N LEU A 30 -7.74 11.63 1.37
CA LEU A 30 -8.54 11.16 2.51
C LEU A 30 -7.83 10.07 3.34
N ARG A 31 -7.02 9.19 2.72
CA ARG A 31 -6.25 8.16 3.43
C ARG A 31 -5.04 8.72 4.17
N LEU A 32 -4.53 9.88 3.75
CA LEU A 32 -3.46 10.58 4.44
C LEU A 32 -3.96 11.50 5.55
N LEU A 33 -5.22 11.94 5.49
CA LEU A 33 -5.82 12.75 6.55
C LEU A 33 -5.77 11.97 7.87
N HIS A 34 -5.09 12.54 8.86
CA HIS A 34 -4.85 11.96 10.19
C HIS A 34 -4.06 10.64 10.21
N LEU A 35 -3.33 10.31 9.13
CA LEU A 35 -2.44 9.16 9.13
C LEU A 35 -1.36 9.35 10.20
N GLY A 36 -1.30 8.41 11.16
CA GLY A 36 -0.37 8.47 12.29
C GLY A 36 -0.83 9.32 13.48
N ALA A 37 -2.08 9.79 13.50
CA ALA A 37 -2.64 10.47 14.67
C ALA A 37 -2.90 9.53 15.86
N GLU A 38 -3.23 8.27 15.56
CA GLU A 38 -3.43 7.21 16.55
C GLU A 38 -2.16 6.39 16.75
N SER A 39 -2.06 5.74 17.91
CA SER A 39 -1.01 4.76 18.17
C SER A 39 -1.21 3.51 17.32
N LEU A 40 -0.11 2.79 17.05
CA LEU A 40 -0.16 1.53 16.33
C LEU A 40 -1.03 0.50 17.05
N TRP A 41 -1.82 -0.22 16.28
CA TRP A 41 -2.57 -1.37 16.74
C TRP A 41 -1.61 -2.54 17.00
N TYR A 42 -2.11 -3.59 17.64
CA TYR A 42 -1.27 -4.72 18.02
C TYR A 42 -0.60 -5.39 16.82
N ASP A 43 -1.39 -5.70 15.79
CA ASP A 43 -0.94 -6.31 14.54
C ASP A 43 -0.01 -5.40 13.73
N GLU A 44 -0.25 -4.10 13.75
CA GLU A 44 0.64 -3.10 13.16
C GLU A 44 2.00 -3.06 13.88
N THR A 45 2.00 -3.11 15.21
CA THR A 45 3.22 -3.14 16.02
C THR A 45 4.03 -4.40 15.75
N VAL A 46 3.37 -5.56 15.68
CA VAL A 46 4.01 -6.84 15.30
C VAL A 46 4.62 -6.74 13.91
N SER A 47 3.90 -6.16 12.96
CA SER A 47 4.36 -5.98 11.58
C SER A 47 5.60 -5.09 11.50
N VAL A 48 5.58 -3.93 12.17
CA VAL A 48 6.73 -3.03 12.25
C VAL A 48 7.92 -3.69 12.94
N HIS A 49 7.67 -4.43 14.02
CA HIS A 49 8.71 -5.16 14.76
C HIS A 49 9.40 -6.20 13.87
N LEU A 50 8.63 -7.08 13.22
CA LEU A 50 9.17 -8.10 12.32
C LEU A 50 9.91 -7.48 11.14
N ALA A 51 9.34 -6.46 10.52
CA ALA A 51 9.95 -5.74 9.42
C ALA A 51 11.24 -5.00 9.80
N ARG A 52 11.56 -4.82 11.09
CA ARG A 52 12.85 -4.25 11.55
C ARG A 52 13.91 -5.30 11.87
N GLN A 53 13.54 -6.57 11.95
CA GLN A 53 14.50 -7.64 12.20
C GLN A 53 15.47 -7.80 11.01
N PRO A 54 16.70 -8.30 11.24
CA PRO A 54 17.54 -8.77 10.16
C PRO A 54 16.79 -9.80 9.31
N ILE A 55 16.94 -9.72 7.98
CA ILE A 55 16.22 -10.59 7.03
C ILE A 55 16.31 -12.09 7.41
N PRO A 56 17.48 -12.66 7.78
CA PRO A 56 17.56 -14.06 8.18
C PRO A 56 16.72 -14.37 9.44
N ALA A 57 16.69 -13.46 10.41
CA ALA A 57 15.92 -13.62 11.65
C ALA A 57 14.41 -13.53 11.38
N MET A 58 13.98 -12.61 10.51
CA MET A 58 12.59 -12.52 10.05
C MET A 58 12.15 -13.80 9.34
N ILE A 59 12.95 -14.30 8.40
CA ILE A 59 12.64 -15.54 7.68
C ILE A 59 12.55 -16.72 8.66
N ALA A 60 13.51 -16.85 9.57
CA ALA A 60 13.48 -17.90 10.58
C ALA A 60 12.24 -17.82 11.48
N HIS A 61 11.81 -16.61 11.85
CA HIS A 61 10.59 -16.40 12.64
C HIS A 61 9.34 -16.81 11.85
N THR A 62 9.17 -16.26 10.65
CA THR A 62 7.99 -16.51 9.80
C THR A 62 7.90 -17.95 9.27
N ALA A 63 9.00 -18.71 9.26
CA ALA A 63 8.99 -20.12 8.91
C ALA A 63 8.17 -20.99 9.89
N GLY A 64 7.97 -20.52 11.13
CA GLY A 64 7.10 -21.14 12.13
C GLY A 64 5.76 -20.45 12.33
N ASP A 65 5.46 -19.39 11.57
CA ASP A 65 4.23 -18.59 11.66
C ASP A 65 3.21 -19.01 10.57
N ILE A 66 1.97 -18.56 10.71
CA ILE A 66 0.93 -18.70 9.67
C ILE A 66 1.15 -17.70 8.52
N HIS A 67 1.90 -16.61 8.74
CA HIS A 67 2.16 -15.56 7.75
C HIS A 67 3.54 -15.69 7.09
N PRO A 68 3.62 -15.98 5.78
CA PRO A 68 4.88 -16.00 5.04
C PRO A 68 5.59 -14.64 5.03
N PRO A 69 6.92 -14.58 4.84
CA PRO A 69 7.73 -13.37 5.02
C PRO A 69 7.48 -12.26 3.99
N GLY A 70 6.76 -12.53 2.89
CA GLY A 70 6.66 -11.62 1.74
C GLY A 70 6.18 -10.22 2.12
N TYR A 71 5.17 -10.11 2.98
CA TYR A 71 4.68 -8.83 3.47
C TYR A 71 5.73 -8.08 4.30
N TYR A 72 6.37 -8.77 5.25
CA TYR A 72 7.39 -8.16 6.12
C TYR A 72 8.66 -7.76 5.36
N LEU A 73 9.03 -8.50 4.31
CA LEU A 73 10.13 -8.14 3.41
C LEU A 73 9.85 -6.85 2.63
N LEU A 74 8.63 -6.71 2.10
CA LEU A 74 8.23 -5.49 1.41
C LEU A 74 8.22 -4.30 2.39
N LEU A 75 7.70 -4.51 3.60
CA LEU A 75 7.69 -3.49 4.64
C LEU A 75 9.10 -3.14 5.14
N HIS A 76 10.02 -4.10 5.19
CA HIS A 76 11.43 -3.86 5.51
C HIS A 76 12.07 -2.91 4.50
N LEU A 77 11.88 -3.18 3.20
CA LEU A 77 12.36 -2.29 2.14
C LEU A 77 11.70 -0.91 2.24
N TRP A 78 10.40 -0.86 2.47
CA TRP A 78 9.67 0.41 2.60
C TRP A 78 10.18 1.26 3.77
N GLN A 79 10.48 0.65 4.92
CA GLN A 79 11.06 1.35 6.06
C GLN A 79 12.46 1.90 5.74
N GLN A 80 13.28 1.17 4.98
CA GLN A 80 14.58 1.69 4.54
C GLN A 80 14.45 2.89 3.59
N LEU A 81 13.45 2.87 2.70
CA LEU A 81 13.22 3.93 1.73
C LEU A 81 12.63 5.20 2.36
N THR A 82 11.72 5.04 3.32
CA THR A 82 10.99 6.15 3.93
C THR A 82 11.62 6.66 5.23
N ALA A 83 12.49 5.87 5.86
CA ALA A 83 13.11 6.16 7.15
C ALA A 83 12.11 6.73 8.17
N PRO A 84 11.01 6.02 8.47
CA PRO A 84 9.92 6.58 9.24
C PRO A 84 10.38 6.92 10.66
N THR A 85 10.04 8.13 11.11
CA THR A 85 10.38 8.67 12.43
C THR A 85 9.58 8.04 13.58
N LEU A 86 8.84 6.95 13.34
CA LEU A 86 8.11 6.24 14.39
C LEU A 86 9.10 5.41 15.23
N LEU A 87 9.89 6.12 16.04
CA LEU A 87 10.50 5.79 17.34
C LEU A 87 11.21 7.05 17.85
#